data_AF-A0A412L8U1-F1
#
_entry.id   AF-A0A412L8U1-F1
#
_cell.length_a   1.000
_cell.length_b   1.000
_cell.length_c   1.000
_cell.angle_alpha   90.00
_cell.angle_beta   90.00
_cell.angle_gamma   90.00
#
_symmetry.space_group_name_H-M   'P 1'
#
loop_
_entity.id
_entity.type
_entity.pdbx_description
1 polymer ?
#
loop_
_entity_poly.entity_id
_entity_poly.type
_entity_poly.pdbx_seq_one_letter_code
_entity_poly.pdbx_strand_id
1 'polypeptide(L)'
;MFYKCNRKRGNYNIVYSSSIFLYELPLCVEYNDTESTYNIDNIYSLEWWKREPEIKTWRIGRKYLVEVRANEFEYHPPHFHVSCNEFSAVFKMSDGNLYKDGKKKWTYQMVTEIKDWYETNKEELQEAWKNLHSSCF
;
A
#
# COMPACT_ATOMS: atom_id res chain seq x y z
N MET A 1 26.10 -1.21 -17.17
CA MET A 1 26.80 -1.08 -15.89
C MET A 1 26.13 -2.05 -14.93
N PHE A 2 26.84 -3.10 -14.52
CA PHE A 2 26.28 -4.20 -13.72
C PHE A 2 26.46 -3.89 -12.23
N TYR A 3 25.40 -3.97 -11.43
CA TYR A 3 25.49 -3.87 -9.98
C TYR A 3 25.34 -5.27 -9.37
N LYS A 4 26.44 -5.81 -8.83
CA LYS A 4 26.43 -7.04 -8.04
C LYS A 4 26.02 -6.71 -6.60
N CYS A 5 24.76 -6.93 -6.25
CA CYS A 5 24.32 -6.86 -4.85
C CYS A 5 24.47 -8.24 -4.20
N ASN A 6 25.62 -8.50 -3.59
CA ASN A 6 25.84 -9.71 -2.79
C ASN A 6 25.17 -9.53 -1.41
N ARG A 7 23.89 -9.88 -1.28
CA ARG A 7 23.24 -10.00 0.03
C ARG A 7 23.20 -11.48 0.43
N LYS A 8 24.25 -11.95 1.12
CA LYS A 8 24.26 -13.28 1.74
C LYS A 8 23.23 -13.34 2.87
N ARG A 9 22.10 -14.00 2.64
CA ARG A 9 21.18 -14.46 3.69
C ARG A 9 20.81 -15.94 3.48
N GLY A 10 21.82 -16.80 3.35
CA GLY A 10 21.65 -18.22 2.99
C GLY A 10 22.30 -18.54 1.65
N ASN A 11 22.21 -19.81 1.22
CA ASN A 11 22.86 -20.38 0.02
C ASN A 11 22.27 -19.88 -1.31
N TYR A 12 22.05 -18.58 -1.47
CA TYR A 12 21.53 -18.02 -2.72
C TYR A 12 22.28 -16.74 -3.11
N ASN A 13 22.64 -16.66 -4.40
CA ASN A 13 23.08 -15.44 -5.07
C ASN A 13 21.98 -15.02 -6.05
N ILE A 14 21.62 -13.73 -6.06
CA ILE A 14 20.62 -13.17 -6.98
C ILE A 14 21.32 -12.17 -7.89
N VAL A 15 21.22 -12.36 -9.20
CA VAL A 15 21.84 -11.51 -10.22
C VAL A 15 20.76 -10.88 -11.08
N TYR A 16 20.80 -9.55 -11.25
CA TYR A 16 19.88 -8.77 -12.08
C TYR A 16 20.53 -8.40 -13.40
N SER A 17 19.82 -8.60 -14.52
CA SER A 17 20.21 -8.09 -15.83
C SER A 17 19.49 -6.78 -16.14
N SER A 18 20.22 -5.74 -16.53
CA SER A 18 19.67 -4.39 -16.78
C SER A 18 19.12 -4.19 -18.20
N SER A 19 18.81 -5.26 -18.93
CA SER A 19 18.17 -5.15 -20.23
C SER A 19 16.67 -4.93 -20.02
N ILE A 20 16.25 -3.67 -20.01
CA ILE A 20 14.84 -3.27 -19.95
C ILE A 20 14.18 -3.70 -21.25
N PHE A 21 13.73 -4.95 -21.32
CA PHE A 21 12.64 -5.32 -22.20
C PHE A 21 11.36 -4.97 -21.43
N LEU A 22 10.52 -4.12 -22.03
CA LEU A 22 9.41 -3.40 -21.39
C LEU A 22 8.35 -4.27 -20.66
N TYR A 23 8.45 -5.60 -20.74
CA TYR A 23 7.45 -6.53 -20.23
C TYR A 23 7.98 -7.61 -19.28
N GLU A 24 9.28 -7.91 -19.27
CA GLU A 24 9.83 -8.98 -18.44
C GLU A 24 11.24 -8.62 -17.93
N LEU A 25 11.48 -8.82 -16.64
CA LEU A 25 12.80 -8.69 -16.03
C LEU A 25 13.38 -10.08 -15.78
N PRO A 26 14.42 -10.50 -16.53
CA PRO A 26 15.09 -11.77 -16.27
C PRO A 26 15.89 -11.69 -14.96
N LEU A 27 15.58 -12.60 -14.05
CA LEU A 27 16.19 -12.83 -12.75
C LEU A 27 16.99 -14.13 -12.81
N CYS A 28 18.29 -14.08 -12.57
CA CYS A 28 19.08 -15.28 -12.39
C CYS A 28 19.20 -15.63 -10.91
N VAL A 29 18.83 -16.86 -10.56
CA VAL A 29 18.91 -17.42 -9.21
C VAL A 29 19.89 -18.58 -9.22
N GLU A 30 20.89 -18.50 -8.36
CA GLU A 30 21.82 -19.60 -8.10
C GLU A 30 21.45 -20.25 -6.76
N TYR A 31 21.17 -21.55 -6.78
CA TYR A 31 20.86 -22.35 -5.59
C TYR A 31 21.49 -23.74 -5.71
N ASN A 32 22.29 -24.15 -4.71
CA ASN A 32 23.03 -25.42 -4.70
C ASN A 32 23.81 -25.68 -6.01
N ASP A 33 24.66 -24.72 -6.42
CA ASP A 33 25.49 -24.78 -7.64
C ASP A 33 24.71 -24.99 -8.95
N THR A 34 23.39 -24.79 -8.91
CA THR A 34 22.51 -24.83 -10.07
C THR A 34 22.05 -23.42 -10.37
N GLU A 35 22.29 -22.96 -11.60
CA GLU A 35 21.84 -21.67 -12.10
C GLU A 35 20.48 -21.85 -12.79
N SER A 36 19.51 -20.98 -12.47
CA SER A 36 18.20 -20.97 -13.11
C SER A 36 17.75 -19.53 -13.38
N THR A 37 17.32 -19.28 -14.62
CA THR A 37 16.79 -17.98 -15.04
C THR A 37 15.27 -18.02 -14.98
N TYR A 38 14.69 -17.06 -14.27
CA TYR A 38 13.25 -16.82 -14.17
C TYR A 38 12.94 -15.46 -14.78
N ASN A 39 11.84 -15.33 -15.51
CA ASN A 39 11.36 -14.03 -15.93
C ASN A 39 10.32 -13.53 -14.92
N ILE A 40 10.53 -12.31 -14.43
CA ILE A 40 9.53 -11.61 -13.63
C ILE A 40 8.72 -10.76 -14.61
N ASP A 41 7.44 -11.07 -14.76
CA ASP A 41 6.53 -10.23 -15.52
C ASP A 41 6.52 -8.82 -14.93
N ASN A 42 6.63 -7.82 -15.80
CA ASN A 42 6.41 -6.45 -15.42
C ASN A 42 4.91 -6.27 -15.15
N ILE A 43 4.51 -6.43 -13.90
CA ILE A 43 3.13 -6.25 -13.42
C ILE A 43 2.62 -4.81 -13.59
N TYR A 44 3.48 -3.87 -14.00
CA TYR A 44 3.13 -2.48 -14.23
C TYR A 44 2.76 -2.24 -15.71
N SER A 45 1.50 -2.50 -16.05
CA SER A 45 0.90 -1.96 -17.28
C SER A 45 0.93 -0.43 -17.25
N LEU A 46 1.37 0.21 -18.34
CA LEU A 46 1.30 1.67 -18.53
C LEU A 46 -0.12 2.23 -18.34
N GLU A 47 -1.16 1.41 -18.54
CA GLU A 47 -2.54 1.80 -18.33
C GLU A 47 -2.91 1.96 -16.86
N TRP A 48 -2.15 1.37 -15.94
CA TRP A 48 -2.32 1.52 -14.51
C TRP A 48 -2.20 3.00 -14.09
N TRP A 49 -1.26 3.75 -14.68
CA TRP A 49 -1.08 5.20 -14.44
C TRP A 49 -2.23 6.07 -14.96
N LYS A 50 -3.07 5.53 -15.84
CA LYS A 50 -4.19 6.26 -16.44
C LYS A 50 -5.48 6.13 -15.63
N ARG A 51 -5.54 5.21 -14.66
CA ARG A 51 -6.70 5.06 -13.79
C ARG A 51 -6.54 5.99 -12.61
N GLU A 52 -7.41 6.99 -12.52
CA GLU A 52 -7.51 7.78 -11.29
C GLU A 52 -7.81 6.85 -10.11
N PRO A 53 -7.20 7.05 -8.93
CA PRO A 53 -7.52 6.25 -7.77
C PRO A 53 -8.99 6.44 -7.42
N GLU A 54 -9.73 5.33 -7.31
CA GLU A 54 -11.10 5.38 -6.82
C GLU A 54 -11.07 5.69 -5.32
N ILE A 55 -11.81 6.72 -4.90
CA ILE A 55 -11.84 7.19 -3.51
C ILE A 55 -13.28 7.20 -3.02
N LYS A 56 -13.53 6.52 -1.89
CA LYS A 56 -14.75 6.68 -1.10
C LYS A 56 -14.50 7.59 0.09
N THR A 57 -15.43 8.50 0.35
CA THR A 57 -15.25 9.56 1.35
C THR A 57 -16.42 9.69 2.31
N TRP A 58 -16.12 9.96 3.57
CA TRP A 58 -17.10 10.27 4.62
C TRP A 58 -16.72 11.54 5.37
N ARG A 59 -17.72 12.18 5.99
CA ARG A 59 -17.54 13.36 6.82
C ARG A 59 -17.95 13.06 8.26
N ILE A 60 -17.04 13.35 9.20
CA ILE A 60 -17.38 13.36 10.63
C ILE A 60 -17.65 14.81 11.02
N GLY A 61 -18.94 15.16 11.03
CA GLY A 61 -19.38 16.54 11.17
C GLY A 61 -18.74 17.44 10.11
N ARG A 62 -18.28 18.63 10.52
CA ARG A 62 -17.58 19.59 9.64
C ARG A 62 -16.06 19.54 9.79
N LYS A 63 -15.53 18.62 10.61
CA LYS A 63 -14.14 18.64 11.06
C LYS A 63 -13.26 17.68 10.27
N TYR A 64 -13.67 16.41 10.18
CA TYR A 64 -12.84 15.38 9.56
C TYR A 64 -13.38 14.95 8.20
N LEU A 65 -12.46 14.70 7.28
CA LEU A 65 -12.68 13.96 6.06
C LEU A 65 -12.02 12.59 6.21
N VAL A 66 -12.80 11.53 6.04
CA VAL A 66 -12.35 10.14 6.06
C VAL A 66 -12.33 9.63 4.64
N GLU A 67 -11.30 8.89 4.24
CA GLU A 67 -11.12 8.40 2.88
C GLU A 67 -10.61 6.95 2.88
N VAL A 68 -11.20 6.14 2.01
CA VAL A 68 -10.67 4.83 1.61
C VAL A 68 -10.34 4.93 0.13
N ARG A 69 -9.11 4.59 -0.24
CA ARG A 69 -8.55 4.80 -1.58
C ARG A 69 -8.16 3.46 -2.19
N ALA A 70 -8.38 3.30 -3.49
CA ALA A 70 -7.83 2.19 -4.27
C ALA A 70 -6.44 2.55 -4.83
N ASN A 71 -5.66 1.54 -5.23
CA ASN A 71 -4.40 1.71 -5.98
C ASN A 71 -3.34 2.60 -5.28
N GLU A 72 -3.20 2.46 -3.97
CA GLU A 72 -2.08 3.09 -3.27
C GLU A 72 -0.74 2.42 -3.68
N PHE A 73 0.27 3.25 -3.96
CA PHE A 73 1.52 2.91 -4.65
C PHE A 73 2.43 1.89 -3.93
N GLU A 74 2.08 1.47 -2.72
CA GLU A 74 2.81 0.50 -1.91
C GLU A 74 1.82 -0.46 -1.26
N TYR A 75 2.07 -1.77 -1.29
CA TYR A 75 1.26 -2.70 -0.51
C TYR A 75 1.32 -2.32 0.97
N HIS A 76 0.17 -2.07 1.56
CA HIS A 76 0.02 -1.79 2.99
C HIS A 76 -1.22 -2.51 3.53
N PRO A 77 -1.23 -2.83 4.83
CA PRO A 77 -2.39 -3.43 5.48
C PRO A 77 -3.65 -2.57 5.29
N PRO A 78 -4.85 -3.18 5.35
CA PRO A 78 -6.12 -2.47 5.27
C PRO A 78 -6.17 -1.28 6.23
N HIS A 79 -6.48 -0.10 5.69
CA HIS A 79 -6.43 1.15 6.45
C HIS A 79 -7.36 2.21 5.86
N PHE A 80 -7.54 3.31 6.56
CA PHE A 80 -8.24 4.49 6.04
C PHE A 80 -7.47 5.76 6.40
N HIS A 81 -7.65 6.78 5.58
CA HIS A 81 -7.04 8.10 5.78
C HIS A 81 -8.04 9.01 6.46
N VAL A 82 -7.54 9.86 7.35
CA VAL A 82 -8.33 10.94 7.92
C VAL A 82 -7.55 12.23 7.81
N SER A 83 -8.23 13.30 7.40
CA SER A 83 -7.67 14.65 7.35
C SER A 83 -8.58 15.68 8.03
N CYS A 84 -7.97 16.71 8.60
CA CYS A 84 -8.64 17.88 9.18
C CYS A 84 -7.69 19.08 9.10
N ASN A 85 -8.07 20.10 8.33
CA ASN A 85 -7.22 21.25 8.02
C ASN A 85 -5.83 20.79 7.51
N GLU A 86 -4.77 21.12 8.24
CA GLU A 86 -3.40 20.74 7.91
C GLU A 86 -2.92 19.43 8.56
N PHE A 87 -3.81 18.70 9.23
CA PHE A 87 -3.54 17.39 9.81
C PHE A 87 -3.99 16.27 8.87
N SER A 88 -3.19 15.22 8.78
CA SER A 88 -3.53 13.97 8.12
C SER A 88 -2.99 12.79 8.93
N ALA A 89 -3.69 11.65 8.90
CA ALA A 89 -3.26 10.43 9.55
C ALA A 89 -3.84 9.20 8.86
N VAL A 90 -3.20 8.06 9.10
CA VAL A 90 -3.61 6.75 8.66
C VAL A 90 -4.04 5.93 9.87
N PHE A 91 -5.19 5.28 9.78
CA PHE A 91 -5.75 4.43 10.83
C PHE A 91 -5.96 3.01 10.32
N LYS A 92 -5.73 2.02 11.17
CA LYS A 92 -5.87 0.61 10.79
C LYS A 92 -7.33 0.24 10.64
N MET A 93 -7.65 -0.51 9.59
CA MET A 93 -9.00 -1.05 9.38
C MET A 93 -9.29 -2.27 10.27
N SER A 94 -8.30 -2.79 11.01
CA SER A 94 -8.48 -3.92 11.91
C SER A 94 -9.12 -3.55 13.25
N ASP A 95 -8.78 -2.37 13.78
CA ASP A 95 -9.09 -1.96 15.16
C ASP A 95 -9.30 -0.44 15.33
N GLY A 96 -9.30 0.33 14.23
CA GLY A 96 -9.46 1.78 14.25
C GLY A 96 -8.33 2.54 14.94
N ASN A 97 -7.23 1.88 15.31
CA ASN A 97 -6.11 2.54 15.98
C ASN A 97 -5.26 3.33 14.98
N LEU A 98 -4.69 4.44 15.46
CA LEU A 98 -3.74 5.25 14.70
C LEU A 98 -2.55 4.38 14.26
N TYR A 99 -2.32 4.32 12.95
CA TYR A 99 -1.18 3.63 12.35
C TYR A 99 0.01 4.58 12.15
N LYS A 100 -0.26 5.75 11.57
CA LYS A 100 0.78 6.72 11.22
C LYS A 100 0.22 8.14 11.18
N ASP A 101 0.92 9.06 11.83
CA ASP A 101 0.69 10.49 11.66
C ASP A 101 1.26 11.00 10.34
N GLY A 102 0.63 12.03 9.78
CA GLY A 102 1.18 12.84 8.71
C GLY A 102 2.27 13.79 9.21
N LYS A 103 2.38 14.97 8.60
CA LYS A 103 3.40 15.97 8.97
C LYS A 103 3.21 16.52 10.39
N LYS A 104 1.96 16.64 10.83
CA LYS A 104 1.59 17.09 12.17
C LYS A 104 1.10 15.90 12.99
N LYS A 105 1.52 15.85 14.26
CA LYS A 105 1.07 14.85 15.22
C LYS A 105 -0.40 15.07 15.58
N TRP A 106 -1.16 13.99 15.63
CA TRP A 106 -2.54 14.00 16.11
C TRP A 106 -2.57 14.01 17.64
N THR A 107 -3.52 14.76 18.19
CA THR A 107 -3.73 14.77 19.65
C THR A 107 -4.50 13.54 20.08
N TYR A 108 -4.37 13.14 21.34
CA TYR A 108 -5.15 12.05 21.92
C TYR A 108 -6.66 12.23 21.67
N GLN A 109 -7.17 13.44 21.87
CA GLN A 109 -8.59 13.75 21.64
C GLN A 109 -8.99 13.51 20.18
N MET A 110 -8.17 13.94 19.20
CA MET A 110 -8.48 13.71 17.79
C MET A 110 -8.52 12.21 17.48
N VAL A 111 -7.55 11.44 17.99
CA VAL A 111 -7.50 9.98 17.79
C VAL A 111 -8.72 9.30 18.40
N THR A 112 -9.13 9.68 19.61
CA THR A 112 -10.33 9.15 20.27
C THR A 112 -11.59 9.45 19.46
N GLU A 113 -11.77 10.69 18.98
CA GLU A 113 -12.92 11.08 18.15
C GLU A 113 -13.03 10.21 16.87
N ILE A 114 -11.90 9.90 16.23
CA ILE A 114 -11.90 9.01 15.05
C ILE A 114 -12.23 7.57 15.44
N LYS A 115 -11.70 7.09 16.55
CA LYS A 115 -11.91 5.71 17.00
C LYS A 115 -13.38 5.47 17.38
N ASP A 116 -13.99 6.40 18.10
CA ASP A 116 -15.41 6.31 18.48
C ASP A 116 -16.33 6.29 17.25
N TRP A 117 -16.01 7.13 16.25
CA TRP A 117 -16.72 7.11 14.97
C TRP A 117 -16.50 5.79 14.22
N TYR A 118 -15.27 5.28 14.19
CA TYR A 118 -14.92 4.03 13.52
C TYR A 118 -15.71 2.84 14.07
N GLU A 119 -15.86 2.71 15.39
CA GLU A 119 -16.63 1.60 16.00
C GLU A 119 -18.08 1.54 15.50
N THR A 120 -18.67 2.69 15.16
CA THR A 120 -20.05 2.78 14.64
C THR A 120 -20.12 2.57 13.13
N ASN A 121 -19.03 2.80 12.39
CA ASN A 121 -19.00 2.80 10.92
C ASN A 121 -18.12 1.69 10.32
N LYS A 122 -17.54 0.81 11.14
CA LYS A 122 -16.51 -0.15 10.71
C LYS A 122 -16.95 -1.05 9.56
N GLU A 123 -18.22 -1.47 9.56
CA GLU A 123 -18.75 -2.42 8.57
C GLU A 123 -18.77 -1.78 7.19
N GLU A 124 -19.26 -0.55 7.09
CA GLU A 124 -19.29 0.23 5.86
C GLU A 124 -17.89 0.51 5.33
N LEU A 125 -16.94 0.87 6.21
CA LEU A 125 -15.55 1.13 5.82
C LEU A 125 -14.85 -0.14 5.32
N GLN A 126 -15.06 -1.26 6.00
CA GLN A 126 -14.50 -2.55 5.60
C GLN A 126 -15.10 -3.04 4.28
N GLU A 127 -16.41 -2.83 4.07
CA GLU A 127 -17.06 -3.13 2.80
C GLU A 127 -16.52 -2.24 1.68
N ALA A 128 -16.36 -0.94 1.93
CA ALA A 128 -15.75 -0.02 0.98
C ALA A 128 -14.32 -0.44 0.60
N TRP A 129 -13.51 -0.82 1.59
CA TRP A 129 -12.16 -1.36 1.34
C TRP A 129 -12.21 -2.62 0.48
N LYS A 130 -13.06 -3.59 0.84
CA LYS A 130 -13.21 -4.84 0.07
C LYS A 130 -13.63 -4.55 -1.37
N ASN A 131 -14.60 -3.68 -1.59
CA ASN A 131 -15.10 -3.34 -2.92
C ASN A 131 -14.05 -2.64 -3.79
N LEU A 132 -13.17 -1.83 -3.19
CA LEU A 132 -12.09 -1.14 -3.91
C LEU A 132 -10.89 -2.05 -4.20
N HIS A 133 -10.74 -3.17 -3.49
CA HIS A 133 -9.60 -4.08 -3.60
C HIS A 133 -9.97 -5.52 -4.01
N SER A 134 -11.25 -5.79 -4.30
CA SER A 134 -11.76 -7.10 -4.73
C SER A 134 -11.41 -7.44 -6.17
N SER A 135 -10.95 -6.46 -6.96
CA SER A 135 -10.53 -6.62 -8.36
C SER A 135 -9.02 -6.88 -8.54
N CYS A 136 -8.27 -7.09 -7.45
CA CYS A 136 -6.82 -7.32 -7.49
C CYS A 136 -6.40 -8.81 -7.43
N PHE A 137 -7.32 -9.76 -7.67
CA PHE A 137 -7.02 -11.20 -7.73
C PHE A 137 -7.56 -11.84 -9.01
#